data_AF-A0A1G0DPS6-F1
#
_entry.id   AF-A0A1G0DPS6-F1
#
_cell.length_a   1.000
_cell.length_b   1.000
_cell.length_c   1.000
_cell.angle_alpha   90.00
_cell.angle_beta   90.00
_cell.angle_gamma   90.00
#
_symmetry.space_group_name_H-M   'P 1'
#
loop_
_entity.id
_entity.type
_entity.pdbx_description
1 polymer ?
#
loop_
_entity_poly.entity_id
_entity_poly.type
_entity_poly.pdbx_seq_one_letter_code
_entity_poly.pdbx_strand_id
1 'polypeptide(L)' 'MGSFSIWHWLIVLLVVILIFGTKKLRNIGSDLGGAVKNFKEGVRDDEPKQAQQDGQAIEGEVTSRTQTKDKSNTHV' A
#
# COMPACT_ATOMS: atom_id res chain seq x y z
N MET A 1 -10.58 -19.56 31.79
CA MET A 1 -11.36 -18.58 31.00
C MET A 1 -10.49 -18.12 29.81
N GLY A 2 -10.12 -19.04 28.91
CA GLY A 2 -9.24 -18.75 27.75
C GLY A 2 -10.04 -18.34 26.52
N SER A 3 -10.97 -17.41 26.70
CA SER A 3 -12.15 -17.28 25.82
C SER A 3 -11.88 -16.73 24.43
N PHE A 4 -10.67 -16.29 24.07
CA PHE A 4 -10.40 -15.78 22.72
C PHE A 4 -8.98 -16.12 22.26
N SER A 5 -8.75 -17.40 22.00
CA SER A 5 -7.52 -17.89 21.36
C SER A 5 -7.24 -17.11 20.07
N ILE A 6 -5.97 -16.79 19.79
CA ILE A 6 -5.53 -16.09 18.56
C ILE A 6 -6.21 -16.66 17.29
N TRP A 7 -6.47 -17.97 17.30
CA TRP A 7 -7.19 -18.68 16.24
C TRP A 7 -8.59 -18.15 15.93
N HIS A 8 -9.34 -17.70 16.95
CA HIS A 8 -10.66 -17.11 16.74
C HIS A 8 -10.56 -15.80 15.94
N TRP A 9 -9.59 -14.95 16.28
CA TRP A 9 -9.37 -13.69 15.58
C TRP A 9 -8.96 -13.88 14.11
N LEU A 10 -8.18 -14.93 13.80
CA LEU A 10 -7.85 -15.28 12.41
C LEU A 10 -9.10 -15.65 11.61
N ILE A 11 -9.99 -16.47 12.18
CA ILE A 11 -11.24 -16.87 11.52
C ILE A 11 -12.15 -15.66 11.32
N VAL A 12 -12.29 -14.79 12.33
CA VAL A 12 -13.13 -13.58 12.24
C VAL A 12 -12.59 -12.63 11.17
N LEU A 13 -11.28 -12.41 11.13
CA LEU A 13 -10.64 -11.57 10.11
C LEU A 13 -10.94 -12.08 8.69
N LEU A 14 -10.83 -13.39 8.48
CA LEU A 14 -11.13 -14.02 7.20
C LEU A 14 -12.58 -13.72 6.75
N VAL A 15 -13.54 -13.91 7.65
CA VAL A 15 -14.97 -13.66 7.36
C VAL A 15 -15.21 -12.18 7.04
N VAL A 16 -14.60 -11.26 7.80
CA VAL A 16 -14.70 -9.81 7.52
C VAL A 16 -14.15 -9.48 6.13
N ILE A 17 -13.01 -10.03 5.74
CA ILE A 17 -12.43 -9.82 4.41
C ILE A 17 -13.36 -10.34 3.31
N LEU A 18 -14.01 -11.49 3.52
CA LEU A 18 -14.95 -12.06 2.54
C LEU A 18 -16.23 -11.21 2.40
N ILE A 19 -16.78 -10.69 3.50
CA ILE A 19 -17.98 -9.85 3.51
C ILE A 19 -17.70 -8.49 2.85
N PHE A 20 -16.60 -7.84 3.21
CA PHE A 20 -16.24 -6.52 2.69
C PHE A 20 -15.57 -6.59 1.30
N GLY A 21 -15.00 -7.74 0.95
CA GLY A 21 -14.18 -7.93 -0.23
C GLY A 21 -12.78 -7.29 -0.10
N THR A 22 -11.78 -7.89 -0.73
CA THR A 22 -10.39 -7.39 -0.70
C THR A 22 -10.23 -6.02 -1.36
N LYS A 23 -11.10 -5.65 -2.30
CA LYS A 23 -11.03 -4.38 -3.04
C LYS A 23 -11.34 -3.17 -2.15
N LYS A 24 -12.33 -3.27 -1.26
CA LYS A 24 -12.69 -2.21 -0.30
C LYS A 24 -11.66 -2.10 0.83
N LEU A 25 -11.20 -3.25 1.34
CA LEU A 25 -10.13 -3.29 2.33
C LEU A 25 -8.80 -2.76 1.80
N ARG A 26 -8.46 -2.99 0.52
CA ARG A 26 -7.24 -2.44 -0.08
C ARG A 26 -7.32 -0.92 -0.25
N ASN A 27 -8.46 -0.39 -0.68
CA ASN A 27 -8.61 1.05 -0.86
C ASN A 27 -8.47 1.79 0.49
N ILE A 28 -9.21 1.35 1.50
CA ILE A 28 -9.19 1.95 2.84
C ILE A 28 -7.89 1.61 3.58
N GLY A 29 -7.37 0.40 3.41
CA GLY A 29 -6.12 -0.06 4.01
C GLY A 29 -4.88 0.59 3.42
N SER A 30 -4.91 1.05 2.16
CA SER A 30 -3.83 1.84 1.57
C SER A 30 -3.76 3.23 2.21
N ASP A 31 -4.91 3.88 2.41
CA ASP A 31 -4.99 5.21 3.01
C ASP A 31 -4.59 5.19 4.49
N LEU A 32 -5.15 4.24 5.27
CA LEU A 32 -4.75 4.04 6.67
C LEU A 32 -3.32 3.49 6.79
N GLY A 33 -2.92 2.59 5.90
CA GLY A 33 -1.58 1.99 5.89
C GLY A 33 -0.49 3.02 5.63
N GLY A 34 -0.73 3.96 4.71
CA GLY A 34 0.16 5.08 4.45
C GLY A 34 0.32 5.99 5.66
N ALA A 35 -0.77 6.36 6.32
CA ALA A 35 -0.74 7.18 7.54
C ALA A 35 0.02 6.49 8.68
N VAL A 36 -0.22 5.20 8.91
CA VAL A 36 0.47 4.42 9.94
C VAL A 36 1.94 4.17 9.59
N LYS A 37 2.29 4.01 8.30
CA LYS A 37 3.68 3.88 7.85
C LYS A 37 4.49 5.14 8.17
N ASN A 38 3.96 6.32 7.83
CA ASN A 38 4.62 7.59 8.13
C ASN A 38 4.72 7.85 9.63
N PHE A 39 3.69 7.47 10.41
CA PHE A 39 3.75 7.54 11.88
C PHE A 39 4.84 6.63 12.46
N LYS A 40 4.96 5.39 11.97
CA LYS A 40 6.00 4.46 12.42
C LYS A 40 7.39 4.93 12.02
N GLU A 41 7.54 5.49 10.83
CA GLU A 41 8.81 6.07 10.35
C GLU A 41 9.22 7.26 11.22
N GLY A 42 8.31 8.20 11.50
CA GLY A 42 8.59 9.34 12.37
C GLY A 42 8.94 8.96 13.82
N VAL A 43 8.30 7.92 14.37
CA VAL A 43 8.63 7.42 15.71
C VAL A 43 9.98 6.68 15.74
N ARG A 44 10.41 6.07 14.62
CA ARG A 44 11.70 5.39 14.51
C ARG A 44 12.86 6.36 14.26
N ASP A 45 12.60 7.54 13.71
CA ASP A 45 13.61 8.57 13.49
C ASP A 45 14.10 9.23 14.81
N ASP A 46 13.35 9.10 15.91
CA ASP A 46 13.75 9.53 17.26
C ASP A 46 14.69 8.53 17.97
N GLU A 47 14.93 7.32 17.41
CA GLU A 47 15.95 6.38 17.87
C GLU A 47 17.26 6.50 17.05
N PRO A 48 18.46 6.45 17.65
CA PRO A 48 19.70 6.68 16.92
C PRO A 48 20.05 5.54 15.95
N LYS A 49 19.77 5.79 14.66
CA LYS A 49 20.35 5.27 13.39
C LYS A 49 20.67 3.77 13.27
N GLN A 50 20.03 3.11 12.29
CA GLN A 50 20.70 2.33 11.21
C GLN A 50 19.69 1.70 10.23
N ALA A 51 19.93 1.93 8.92
CA ALA A 51 19.54 1.17 7.72
C ALA A 51 18.10 0.61 7.58
N GLN A 52 17.40 1.01 6.51
CA GLN A 52 17.19 0.14 5.33
C GLN A 52 16.26 0.85 4.34
N GLN A 53 16.81 1.21 3.18
CA GLN A 53 16.03 1.36 1.95
C GLN A 53 15.42 -0.02 1.64
N ASP A 54 14.11 -0.12 1.38
CA ASP A 54 13.56 -1.05 0.39
C ASP A 54 12.03 -0.93 0.28
N GLY A 55 11.53 -0.92 -0.96
CA GLY A 55 10.12 -1.14 -1.26
C GLY A 55 9.53 -0.28 -2.37
N GLN A 56 10.06 -0.43 -3.59
CA GLN A 56 9.35 -0.06 -4.82
C GLN A 56 7.92 -0.63 -4.82
N ALA A 57 6.93 0.25 -5.05
CA ALA A 57 5.64 -0.12 -5.61
C ALA A 57 5.42 0.74 -6.86
N ILE A 58 6.14 0.39 -7.91
CA ILE A 58 5.73 0.62 -9.30
C ILE A 58 4.49 -0.26 -9.54
N GLU A 59 3.28 0.25 -9.24
CA GLU A 59 2.07 -0.30 -9.87
C GLU A 59 0.96 0.75 -9.90
N GLY A 60 1.02 1.57 -10.94
CA GLY A 60 0.00 2.57 -11.29
C GLY A 60 0.20 3.17 -12.69
N GLU A 61 0.98 2.53 -13.57
CA GLU A 61 1.00 2.87 -15.00
C GLU A 61 -0.15 2.13 -15.70
N VAL A 62 -1.39 2.54 -15.44
CA VAL A 62 -2.55 2.29 -16.33
C VAL A 62 -3.47 3.49 -16.28
N THR A 63 -3.05 4.60 -16.88
CA THR A 63 -3.92 5.42 -17.73
C THR A 63 -3.07 6.44 -18.49
N SER A 64 -3.30 6.55 -19.80
CA SER A 64 -2.80 7.63 -20.67
C SER A 64 -1.34 7.56 -21.15
N ARG A 65 -0.98 6.46 -21.83
CA ARG A 65 0.09 6.51 -22.86
C ARG A 65 -0.22 5.57 -24.04
N THR A 66 -1.33 5.83 -24.73
CA THR A 66 -1.54 5.37 -26.11
C THR A 66 -1.16 6.52 -27.05
N GLN A 67 0.04 6.41 -27.63
CA GLN A 67 0.38 6.68 -29.05
C GLN A 67 -0.21 7.96 -29.68
N THR A 68 0.56 8.99 -30.02
CA THR A 68 1.31 9.14 -31.29
C THR A 68 2.20 10.39 -31.11
N LYS A 69 3.49 10.33 -30.77
CA LYS A 69 4.70 10.09 -31.58
C LYS A 69 4.78 10.83 -32.93
N ASP A 70 5.86 11.60 -33.09
CA ASP A 70 6.53 12.01 -34.34
C ASP A 70 5.77 13.03 -35.22
N LYS A 71 6.25 14.25 -35.49
CA LYS A 71 7.57 14.66 -36.00
C LYS A 71 7.83 16.12 -35.59
N SER A 72 8.83 16.42 -34.78
CA SER A 72 10.17 16.85 -35.19
C SER A 72 10.18 18.00 -36.22
N ASN A 73 10.36 19.19 -35.69
CA ASN A 73 11.04 20.33 -36.29
C ASN A 73 12.25 19.90 -37.16
N THR A 74 12.18 20.13 -38.47
CA THR A 74 13.36 20.26 -39.35
C THR A 74 13.19 21.51 -40.20
N HIS A 75 14.13 22.41 -39.97
CA HIS A 75 14.48 23.61 -40.70
C HIS A 75 14.92 23.26 -42.13
N VAL A 76 14.18 23.76 -43.15
CA VAL A 76 14.62 24.43 -44.40
C VAL A 76 13.41 24.78 -45.25
#